data_AF-A0A641IWL7-F1
#
_entry.id   AF-A0A641IWL7-F1
#
_cell.length_a   1.000
_cell.length_b   1.000
_cell.length_c   1.000
_cell.angle_alpha   90.00
_cell.angle_beta   90.00
_cell.angle_gamma   90.00
#
_symmetry.space_group_name_H-M   'P 1'
#
loop_
_entity.id
_entity.type
_entity.pdbx_description
1 polymer ?
#
loop_
_entity_poly.entity_id
_entity_poly.type
_entity_poly.pdbx_seq_one_letter_code
_entity_poly.pdbx_strand_id
1 'polypeptide(L)'
;DLALPGPLPFILSRTYSSYRTKTPAPVGSLGPGWKMPADIRLQLRDNTLILSDNGGRSLYFEHLFPGEDGYSRSESLWLVRGG
;
A
#
# COMPACT_ATOMS: atom_id res chain seq x y z
N ASP A 1 3.02 -17.09 8.25
CA ASP A 1 1.87 -16.31 8.73
C ASP A 1 1.72 -16.49 10.22
N LEU A 2 1.18 -15.50 10.92
CA LEU A 2 1.00 -15.50 12.38
C LEU A 2 -0.44 -15.10 12.69
N ALA A 3 -1.09 -15.80 13.62
CA ALA A 3 -2.39 -15.42 14.15
C ALA A 3 -2.28 -15.23 15.66
N LEU A 4 -2.66 -14.05 16.15
CA LEU A 4 -2.78 -13.78 17.58
C LEU A 4 -4.22 -14.12 18.02
N PRO A 5 -4.40 -15.01 19.02
CA PRO A 5 -5.73 -15.43 19.46
C PRO A 5 -6.46 -14.28 20.17
N GLY A 6 -7.78 -14.23 19.98
CA GLY A 6 -8.67 -13.24 20.59
C GLY A 6 -10.10 -13.38 20.03
N PRO A 7 -11.10 -12.70 20.61
CA PRO A 7 -12.48 -12.72 20.12
C PRO A 7 -12.60 -12.19 18.67
N LEU A 8 -11.66 -11.32 18.26
CA LEU A 8 -11.39 -10.99 16.87
C LEU A 8 -9.91 -11.28 16.59
N PRO A 9 -9.57 -12.37 15.88
CA PRO A 9 -8.18 -12.77 15.68
C PRO A 9 -7.43 -11.77 14.80
N PHE A 10 -6.23 -11.37 15.23
CA PHE A 10 -5.33 -10.57 14.40
C PHE A 10 -4.45 -11.51 13.59
N ILE A 11 -4.54 -11.42 12.25
CA ILE A 11 -3.79 -12.29 11.33
C ILE A 11 -2.77 -11.44 10.58
N LEU A 12 -1.50 -11.79 10.73
CA LEU A 12 -0.41 -11.25 9.95
C LEU A 12 -0.01 -12.26 8.87
N SER A 13 -0.29 -11.92 7.62
CA SER A 13 0.07 -12.72 6.46
C SER A 13 1.19 -12.06 5.65
N ARG A 14 1.96 -12.88 4.93
CA ARG A 14 2.95 -12.42 3.97
C ARG A 14 2.98 -13.34 2.75
N THR A 15 3.30 -12.79 1.59
CA THR A 15 3.46 -13.56 0.35
C THR A 15 4.90 -13.47 -0.13
N TYR A 16 5.37 -14.52 -0.80
CA TYR A 16 6.71 -14.58 -1.37
C TYR A 16 6.63 -14.78 -2.88
N SER A 17 7.49 -14.07 -3.62
CA SER A 17 7.72 -14.27 -5.04
C SER A 17 9.21 -14.29 -5.35
N SER A 18 9.65 -15.34 -6.04
CA SER A 18 11.01 -15.47 -6.57
C SER A 18 11.19 -14.81 -7.94
N TYR A 19 10.12 -14.28 -8.53
CA TYR A 19 10.15 -13.68 -9.87
C TYR A 19 11.10 -12.47 -9.92
N ARG A 20 12.07 -12.52 -10.82
CA ARG A 20 13.02 -11.43 -11.08
C ARG A 20 12.64 -10.71 -12.37
N THR A 21 12.29 -9.44 -12.23
CA THR A 21 12.10 -8.49 -13.33
C THR A 21 13.33 -7.57 -13.41
N LYS A 22 13.58 -7.01 -14.61
CA LYS A 22 14.62 -5.97 -14.81
C LYS A 22 14.32 -4.68 -14.02
N THR A 23 13.06 -4.43 -13.72
CA THR A 23 12.58 -3.29 -12.94
C THR A 23 11.83 -3.81 -11.70
N PRO A 24 12.55 -4.25 -10.66
CA PRO A 24 11.91 -4.74 -9.44
C PRO A 24 11.11 -3.63 -8.75
N ALA A 25 9.96 -4.01 -8.21
CA ALA A 25 9.24 -3.15 -7.28
C ALA A 25 10.13 -2.89 -6.04
N PRO A 26 9.90 -1.77 -5.32
CA PRO A 26 10.65 -1.46 -4.11
C PRO A 26 10.64 -2.61 -3.11
N VAL A 27 11.77 -2.85 -2.44
CA VAL A 27 11.87 -3.88 -1.41
C VAL A 27 11.02 -3.48 -0.20
N GLY A 28 10.14 -4.39 0.23
CA GLY A 28 9.28 -4.24 1.41
C GLY A 28 10.02 -4.50 2.72
N SER A 29 9.28 -4.46 3.82
CA SER A 29 9.84 -4.49 5.19
C SER A 29 10.51 -5.83 5.56
N LEU A 30 10.23 -6.90 4.81
CA LEU A 30 10.77 -8.24 5.05
C LEU A 30 11.92 -8.65 4.11
N GLY A 31 12.41 -7.72 3.29
CA GLY A 31 13.48 -7.99 2.33
C GLY A 31 13.00 -8.52 0.98
N PRO A 32 13.94 -8.87 0.07
CA PRO A 32 13.64 -9.16 -1.33
C PRO A 32 12.68 -10.34 -1.52
N GLY A 33 11.70 -10.17 -2.41
CA GLY A 33 10.72 -11.20 -2.75
C GLY A 33 9.57 -11.36 -1.76
N TRP A 34 9.68 -10.82 -0.53
CA TRP A 34 8.60 -10.82 0.43
C TRP A 34 7.70 -9.59 0.28
N LYS A 35 6.39 -9.79 0.45
CA LYS A 35 5.36 -8.76 0.48
C LYS A 35 4.48 -8.92 1.71
N MET A 36 4.21 -7.83 2.41
CA MET A 36 3.21 -7.76 3.47
C MET A 36 2.02 -6.89 3.04
N PRO A 37 0.81 -7.14 3.56
CA PRO A 37 -0.33 -6.23 3.44
C PRO A 37 0.00 -4.79 3.87
N ALA A 38 0.88 -4.65 4.87
CA ALA A 38 1.31 -3.36 5.40
C ALA A 38 2.37 -2.62 4.55
N ASP A 39 2.93 -3.24 3.50
CA ASP A 39 3.92 -2.59 2.62
C ASP A 39 3.27 -1.59 1.63
N ILE A 40 2.24 -0.85 2.08
CA ILE A 40 1.59 0.24 1.35
C ILE A 40 2.36 1.53 1.67
N ARG A 41 2.60 2.36 0.64
CA ARG A 41 3.38 3.61 0.80
C ARG A 41 2.63 4.79 0.21
N LEU A 42 2.72 5.92 0.90
CA LEU A 42 2.18 7.19 0.44
C LEU A 42 3.33 8.16 0.15
N GLN A 43 3.34 8.76 -1.04
CA GLN A 43 4.26 9.83 -1.40
C GLN A 43 3.47 11.09 -1.68
N LEU A 44 3.81 12.16 -0.97
CA LEU A 44 3.25 13.48 -1.21
C LEU A 44 4.20 14.25 -2.13
N ARG A 45 3.68 14.75 -3.25
CA ARG A 45 4.35 15.69 -4.16
C ARG A 45 3.55 16.98 -4.21
N ASP A 46 4.13 18.02 -4.79
CA ASP A 46 3.59 19.39 -4.75
C ASP A 46 2.11 19.47 -5.17
N ASN A 47 1.73 18.81 -6.27
CA ASN A 47 0.35 18.80 -6.78
C ASN A 47 -0.29 17.41 -6.86
N THR A 48 0.39 16.36 -6.40
CA THR A 48 -0.11 14.99 -6.53
C THR A 48 0.21 14.15 -5.31
N LEU A 49 -0.63 13.15 -5.09
CA LEU A 49 -0.43 12.16 -4.07
C LEU A 49 -0.36 10.78 -4.74
N ILE A 50 0.70 10.03 -4.44
CA ILE A 50 0.94 8.71 -5.04
C ILE A 50 0.81 7.65 -3.94
N LEU A 51 -0.14 6.75 -4.10
CA LEU A 51 -0.34 5.57 -3.27
C LEU A 51 0.27 4.36 -3.98
N SER A 52 1.35 3.81 -3.44
CA SER A 52 1.93 2.56 -3.91
C SER A 52 1.37 1.40 -3.08
N ASP A 53 0.72 0.44 -3.74
CA ASP A 53 0.22 -0.77 -3.10
C ASP A 53 1.34 -1.81 -2.90
N ASN A 54 1.05 -2.85 -2.12
CA ASN A 54 1.96 -3.99 -1.92
C ASN A 54 2.08 -4.90 -3.16
N GLY A 55 1.22 -4.70 -4.16
CA GLY A 55 1.28 -5.34 -5.47
C GLY A 55 2.43 -4.81 -6.33
N GLY A 56 2.92 -3.60 -6.03
CA GLY A 56 3.89 -2.88 -6.85
C GLY A 56 3.24 -1.93 -7.86
N ARG A 57 1.93 -1.68 -7.74
CA ARG A 57 1.21 -0.68 -8.53
C ARG A 57 1.26 0.66 -7.82
N SER A 58 1.18 1.74 -8.60
CA SER A 58 1.09 3.10 -8.10
C SER A 58 -0.21 3.73 -8.59
N LEU A 59 -0.96 4.29 -7.65
CA LEU A 59 -2.23 4.98 -7.86
C LEU A 59 -2.00 6.47 -7.65
N TYR A 60 -2.57 7.28 -8.54
CA TYR A 60 -2.38 8.73 -8.53
C TYR A 60 -3.67 9.41 -8.10
N PHE A 61 -3.52 10.35 -7.18
CA PHE A 61 -4.58 11.22 -6.67
C PHE A 61 -4.14 12.67 -6.80
N GLU A 62 -5.11 13.58 -6.87
CA GLU A 62 -4.86 15.00 -6.65
C GLU A 62 -4.34 15.23 -5.21
N HIS A 63 -3.70 16.37 -4.98
CA HIS A 63 -3.27 16.72 -3.64
C HIS A 63 -4.48 16.90 -2.72
N LEU A 64 -4.53 16.14 -1.63
CA LEU A 64 -5.56 16.28 -0.60
C LEU A 64 -5.03 17.16 0.53
N PHE A 65 -5.77 18.22 0.87
CA PHE A 65 -5.57 19.00 2.10
C PHE A 65 -6.04 18.21 3.33
N PRO A 66 -5.62 18.58 4.55
CA PRO A 66 -6.11 17.92 5.77
C PRO A 66 -7.64 17.96 5.86
N GLY A 67 -8.25 16.79 6.11
CA GLY A 67 -9.70 16.63 6.18
C GLY A 67 -10.38 16.31 4.84
N GLU A 68 -9.66 16.34 3.72
CA GLU A 68 -10.20 16.02 2.41
C GLU A 68 -10.11 14.53 2.06
N ASP A 69 -10.94 14.13 1.11
CA ASP A 69 -10.98 12.80 0.54
C ASP A 69 -10.87 12.83 -1.00
N GLY A 70 -10.39 11.73 -1.56
CA GLY A 70 -10.25 11.52 -3.00
C GLY A 70 -10.71 10.12 -3.37
N TYR A 71 -11.65 10.04 -4.33
CA TYR A 71 -12.15 8.77 -4.84
C TYR A 71 -11.54 8.41 -6.19
N SER A 72 -10.92 7.22 -6.27
CA SER A 72 -10.48 6.64 -7.54
C SER A 72 -11.56 5.71 -8.09
N ARG A 73 -12.21 6.14 -9.18
CA ARG A 73 -13.25 5.34 -9.85
C ARG A 73 -12.69 4.07 -10.50
N SER A 74 -11.49 4.13 -11.09
CA SER A 74 -10.87 2.97 -11.74
C SER A 74 -10.54 1.86 -10.75
N GLU A 75 -10.23 2.24 -9.51
CA GLU A 75 -9.86 1.30 -8.44
C GLU A 75 -10.98 1.02 -7.45
N SER A 76 -12.09 1.76 -7.54
CA SER A 76 -13.18 1.75 -6.55
C SER A 76 -12.67 1.93 -5.11
N LEU A 77 -11.75 2.89 -4.93
CA LEU A 77 -11.02 3.12 -3.68
C LEU A 77 -11.16 4.57 -3.23
N TRP A 78 -11.35 4.77 -1.93
CA TRP A 78 -11.26 6.08 -1.29
C TRP A 78 -9.89 6.26 -0.62
N LEU A 79 -9.32 7.43 -0.76
CA LEU A 79 -8.20 7.90 0.03
C LEU A 79 -8.66 9.11 0.84
N VAL A 80 -8.52 9.03 2.16
CA VAL A 80 -8.92 10.12 3.07
C VAL A 80 -7.68 10.61 3.80
N ARG A 81 -7.46 11.93 3.79
CA ARG A 81 -6.38 12.54 4.56
C ARG A 81 -6.90 13.02 5.90
N GLY A 82 -6.43 12.38 6.97
CA GLY A 82 -6.67 12.88 8.32
C GLY A 82 -6.06 14.27 8.54
N GLY A 83 -6.66 15.02 9.45
CA GLY A 83 -6.25 16.36 9.89
C GLY A 83 -6.71 16.59 11.32
#